data_AF-A0A3D4UZ13-F1
#
_entry.id   AF-A0A3D4UZ13-F1
#
_cell.length_a   1.000
_cell.length_b   1.000
_cell.length_c   1.000
_cell.angle_alpha   90.00
_cell.angle_beta   90.00
_cell.angle_gamma   90.00
#
_symmetry.space_group_name_H-M   'P 1'
#
loop_
_entity.id
_entity.type
_entity.pdbx_description
1 polymer ?
#
loop_
_entity_poly.entity_id
_entity_poly.type
_entity_poly.pdbx_seq_one_letter_code
_entity_poly.pdbx_strand_id
1 'polypeptide(L)'
;MDFYENTFYKPEDQKKIDPANYGKLGNRIQSLEWEYAWDEEHFDDTSIGEIDHYVTEKDFYETRRWFKERLKKPHRKIKNPDPDSDIKEYYSFRYGTVWIGGE
;
A
#
# COMPACT_ATOMS: atom_id res chain seq x y z
N MET A 1 0.33 -0.15 -20.23
CA MET A 1 -0.76 -0.15 -19.23
C MET A 1 -0.27 -0.71 -17.89
N ASP A 2 1.05 -0.91 -17.77
CA ASP A 2 1.69 -1.82 -16.81
C ASP A 2 2.00 -1.17 -15.47
N PHE A 3 1.88 0.15 -15.38
CA PHE A 3 2.16 0.87 -14.13
C PHE A 3 1.13 0.48 -13.06
N TYR A 4 -0.16 0.50 -13.40
CA TYR A 4 -1.23 0.23 -12.43
C TYR A 4 -1.37 -1.25 -12.06
N GLU A 5 -1.10 -2.16 -13.00
CA GLU A 5 -1.10 -3.60 -12.72
C GLU A 5 -0.02 -4.02 -11.73
N ASN A 6 1.13 -3.32 -11.73
CA ASN A 6 2.27 -3.62 -10.86
C ASN A 6 2.35 -2.76 -9.59
N THR A 7 1.62 -1.64 -9.53
CA THR A 7 1.67 -0.71 -8.38
C THR A 7 0.80 -1.18 -7.22
N PHE A 8 -0.35 -1.79 -7.52
CA PHE A 8 -1.32 -2.16 -6.49
C PHE A 8 -1.38 -3.66 -6.30
N TYR A 9 -1.43 -4.09 -5.04
CA TYR A 9 -1.55 -5.50 -4.72
C TYR A 9 -2.97 -6.00 -5.01
N LYS A 10 -3.07 -7.07 -5.81
CA LYS A 10 -4.32 -7.76 -6.11
C LYS A 10 -4.46 -8.95 -5.15
N PRO A 11 -5.34 -8.88 -4.15
CA PRO A 11 -5.58 -10.01 -3.25
C PRO A 11 -6.29 -11.14 -3.99
N GLU A 12 -6.10 -12.38 -3.54
CA GLU A 12 -6.81 -13.54 -4.10
C GLU A 12 -8.33 -13.45 -3.87
N ASP A 13 -8.74 -12.84 -2.76
CA ASP A 13 -10.15 -12.53 -2.47
C ASP A 13 -10.59 -11.30 -3.27
N GLN A 14 -11.05 -11.54 -4.49
CA GLN A 14 -11.56 -10.52 -5.39
C GLN A 14 -12.99 -10.11 -5.01
N LYS A 15 -13.19 -8.81 -4.79
CA LYS A 15 -14.52 -8.24 -4.57
C LYS A 15 -15.07 -7.71 -5.88
N LYS A 16 -16.39 -7.79 -6.05
CA LYS A 16 -17.08 -7.14 -7.16
C LYS A 16 -17.55 -5.76 -6.74
N ILE A 17 -17.37 -4.79 -7.63
CA ILE A 17 -17.99 -3.48 -7.45
C ILE A 17 -19.50 -3.67 -7.51
N ASP A 18 -20.24 -3.03 -6.61
CA ASP A 18 -21.70 -3.03 -6.65
C ASP A 18 -22.17 -1.72 -7.31
N PRO A 19 -22.69 -1.78 -8.55
CA PRO A 19 -23.12 -0.59 -9.30
C PRO A 19 -24.28 0.15 -8.63
N ALA A 20 -25.06 -0.52 -7.76
CA ALA A 20 -26.18 0.09 -7.05
C ALA A 20 -25.73 1.26 -6.14
N ASN A 21 -24.48 1.22 -5.67
CA ASN A 21 -23.90 2.27 -4.83
C ASN A 21 -23.60 3.58 -5.60
N TYR A 22 -23.70 3.57 -6.93
CA TYR A 22 -23.30 4.69 -7.79
C TYR A 22 -24.47 5.38 -8.49
N GLY A 23 -25.72 5.01 -8.16
CA GLY A 23 -26.93 5.67 -8.65
C GLY A 23 -26.99 5.77 -10.17
N LYS A 24 -27.08 7.00 -10.70
CA LYS A 24 -27.17 7.27 -12.16
C LYS A 24 -25.94 6.80 -12.96
N LEU A 25 -24.80 6.64 -12.30
CA LEU A 25 -23.57 6.15 -12.92
C LEU A 25 -23.49 4.62 -12.95
N GLY A 26 -24.41 3.90 -12.28
CA GLY A 26 -24.39 2.44 -12.17
C GLY A 26 -24.29 1.73 -13.52
N ASN A 27 -25.03 2.20 -14.53
CA ASN A 27 -24.98 1.63 -15.88
C ASN A 27 -23.59 1.75 -16.54
N ARG A 28 -22.88 2.86 -16.29
CA ARG A 28 -21.52 3.08 -16.80
C ARG A 28 -20.47 2.33 -15.98
N ILE A 29 -20.69 2.18 -14.68
CA ILE A 29 -19.84 1.34 -13.84
C ILE A 29 -19.98 -0.13 -14.26
N GLN A 30 -21.18 -0.59 -14.57
CA GLN A 30 -21.41 -1.98 -15.00
C GLN A 30 -20.82 -2.30 -16.37
N SER A 31 -20.60 -1.30 -17.23
CA SER A 31 -20.06 -1.52 -18.58
C SER A 31 -18.54 -1.68 -18.63
N LEU A 32 -17.83 -1.54 -17.50
CA LEU A 32 -16.38 -1.68 -17.42
C LEU A 32 -16.00 -2.94 -16.64
N GLU A 33 -14.84 -3.51 -16.96
CA GLU A 33 -14.24 -4.57 -16.15
C GLU A 33 -13.46 -3.93 -15.00
N TRP A 34 -13.91 -4.19 -13.77
CA TRP A 34 -13.29 -3.65 -12.56
C TRP A 34 -12.49 -4.71 -11.85
N GLU A 35 -11.24 -4.38 -11.56
CA GLU A 35 -10.36 -5.18 -10.73
C GLU A 35 -10.26 -4.59 -9.32
N TYR A 36 -10.31 -5.47 -8.31
CA TYR A 36 -10.16 -5.09 -6.93
C TYR A 36 -8.68 -5.18 -6.52
N ALA A 37 -8.14 -4.04 -6.10
CA ALA A 37 -6.76 -3.90 -5.68
C ALA A 37 -6.65 -3.15 -4.34
N TRP A 38 -5.52 -3.33 -3.66
CA TRP A 38 -5.22 -2.63 -2.41
C TRP A 38 -4.34 -1.42 -2.67
N ASP A 39 -4.78 -0.28 -2.13
CA ASP A 39 -3.90 0.85 -1.95
C ASP A 39 -3.02 0.56 -0.73
N GLU A 40 -1.71 0.54 -0.93
CA GLU A 40 -0.75 0.15 0.09
C GLU A 40 0.32 1.22 0.27
N GLU A 41 0.54 1.57 1.53
CA GLU A 41 1.65 2.41 1.96
C GLU A 41 2.87 1.51 2.20
N HIS A 42 3.97 1.82 1.53
CA HIS A 42 5.19 1.00 1.55
C HIS A 42 6.26 1.67 2.40
N PHE A 43 6.79 0.92 3.36
CA PHE A 43 7.99 1.29 4.12
C PHE A 43 9.02 0.18 4.02
N ASP A 44 10.25 0.51 4.35
CA ASP A 44 11.39 -0.39 4.41
C ASP A 44 12.16 -0.22 5.73
N ASP A 45 13.17 -1.06 5.96
CA ASP A 45 13.97 -1.01 7.20
C ASP A 45 14.84 0.25 7.32
N THR A 46 15.08 0.96 6.22
CA THR A 46 15.81 2.23 6.17
C THR A 46 14.87 3.46 6.18
N SER A 47 13.55 3.27 6.08
CA SER A 47 12.56 4.37 6.02
C SER A 47 12.63 5.35 7.19
N ILE A 48 13.09 4.93 8.37
CA ILE A 48 13.27 5.82 9.53
C ILE A 48 14.56 6.63 9.44
N GLY A 49 15.54 6.17 8.67
CA GLY A 49 16.83 6.83 8.53
C GLY A 49 17.65 6.86 9.83
N GLU A 50 18.69 7.68 9.81
CA GLU A 50 19.59 7.87 10.95
C GLU A 50 19.20 9.12 11.75
N ILE A 51 19.72 9.23 12.97
CA ILE A 51 19.41 10.37 13.86
C ILE A 51 19.82 11.71 13.25
N ASP A 52 20.89 11.73 12.45
CA ASP A 52 21.41 12.92 11.75
C ASP A 52 20.46 13.44 10.66
N HIS A 53 19.46 12.66 10.25
CA HIS A 53 18.43 13.08 9.30
C HIS A 53 17.32 13.92 9.97
N TYR A 54 17.33 14.06 11.30
CA TYR A 54 16.30 14.76 12.07
C TYR A 54 16.83 16.06 12.68
N VAL A 55 15.94 17.05 12.79
CA VAL A 55 16.27 18.35 13.39
C VAL A 55 16.59 18.21 14.88
N THR A 56 15.94 17.26 15.56
CA THR A 56 16.20 16.97 16.98
C THR A 56 16.21 15.46 17.25
N GLU A 57 16.96 15.04 18.28
CA GLU A 57 16.93 13.65 18.76
C GLU A 57 15.52 13.23 19.18
N LYS A 58 14.73 14.17 19.72
CA LYS A 58 13.36 13.92 20.14
C LYS A 58 12.50 13.48 18.95
N ASP A 59 12.59 14.18 17.82
CA ASP A 59 11.82 13.87 16.61
C ASP A 59 12.18 12.47 16.08
N PHE A 60 13.47 12.10 16.14
CA PHE A 60 13.92 10.75 15.79
C PHE A 60 13.29 9.69 16.69
N TYR A 61 13.34 9.86 18.02
CA TYR A 61 12.77 8.88 18.94
C TYR A 61 11.24 8.79 18.85
N GLU A 62 10.55 9.91 18.61
CA GLU A 62 9.10 9.93 18.38
C GLU A 62 8.72 9.20 17.09
N THR A 63 9.44 9.45 16.00
CA THR A 63 9.23 8.79 14.71
C THR A 63 9.53 7.29 14.77
N ARG A 64 10.63 6.91 15.42
CA ARG A 64 10.99 5.50 15.67
C ARG A 64 9.93 4.80 16.53
N ARG A 65 9.36 5.48 17.53
CA ARG A 65 8.28 4.92 18.35
C ARG A 65 7.01 4.74 17.53
N TRP A 66 6.62 5.76 16.76
CA TRP A 66 5.46 5.68 15.85
C TRP A 66 5.59 4.51 14.87
N PHE A 67 6.77 4.31 14.28
CA PHE A 67 7.01 3.22 13.34
C PHE A 67 6.93 1.84 14.00
N LYS A 68 7.47 1.68 15.20
CA LYS A 68 7.31 0.44 15.99
C LYS A 68 5.85 0.13 16.29
N GLU A 69 5.03 1.14 16.61
CA GLU A 69 3.59 0.95 16.80
C GLU A 69 2.88 0.65 15.47
N ARG A 70 3.31 1.25 14.36
CA ARG A 70 2.79 0.97 13.02
C ARG A 70 3.01 -0.49 12.65
N LEU A 71 4.22 -1.03 12.87
CA LEU A 71 4.58 -2.43 12.64
C LEU A 71 3.76 -3.44 13.47
N LYS A 72 2.99 -3.01 14.49
CA LYS A 72 2.07 -3.91 15.20
C LYS A 72 0.73 -4.09 14.49
N LYS A 73 0.37 -3.18 13.58
CA LYS A 73 -0.86 -3.28 12.79
C LYS A 73 -0.74 -4.40 11.75
N PRO A 74 -1.83 -5.00 11.25
CA PRO A 74 -1.75 -5.97 10.16
C PRO A 74 -1.14 -5.33 8.91
N HIS A 75 -0.12 -5.97 8.34
CA HIS A 75 0.59 -5.53 7.16
C HIS A 75 1.26 -6.71 6.47
N ARG A 76 1.53 -6.57 5.17
CA ARG A 76 2.32 -7.55 4.42
C ARG A 76 3.80 -7.27 4.65
N LYS A 77 4.58 -8.35 4.77
CA LYS A 77 6.04 -8.30 4.88
C LYS A 77 6.65 -9.03 3.70
N ILE A 78 7.60 -8.39 3.03
CA ILE A 78 8.41 -9.01 1.99
C ILE A 78 9.86 -8.96 2.48
N LYS A 79 10.47 -10.14 2.65
CA LYS A 79 11.87 -10.27 3.08
C LYS A 79 12.76 -10.44 1.87
N ASN A 80 13.94 -9.81 1.88
CA ASN A 80 14.92 -9.82 0.80
C ASN A 80 14.25 -9.58 -0.57
N PRO A 81 13.60 -8.43 -0.74
CA PRO A 81 12.89 -8.10 -1.97
C PRO A 81 13.83 -8.03 -3.17
N ASP A 82 15.08 -7.64 -2.94
CA ASP A 82 16.11 -7.53 -3.96
C ASP A 82 17.49 -7.87 -3.32
N PRO A 83 18.23 -8.88 -3.81
CA PRO A 83 19.55 -9.23 -3.29
C PRO A 83 20.63 -8.17 -3.55
N ASP A 84 20.40 -7.24 -4.49
CA ASP A 84 21.32 -6.15 -4.81
C ASP A 84 20.98 -4.84 -4.08
N SER A 85 19.91 -4.82 -3.29
CA SER A 85 19.48 -3.67 -2.49
C SER A 85 19.92 -3.80 -1.03
N ASP A 86 20.28 -2.68 -0.40
CA ASP A 86 20.55 -2.61 1.04
C ASP A 86 19.28 -2.83 1.89
N ILE A 87 18.10 -2.83 1.26
CA ILE A 87 16.80 -3.03 1.90
C ILE A 87 16.58 -4.50 2.21
N LYS A 88 16.42 -4.82 3.50
CA LYS A 88 16.22 -6.19 3.99
C LYS A 88 14.77 -6.58 4.03
N GLU A 89 13.88 -5.65 4.38
CA GLU A 89 12.46 -5.93 4.55
C GLU A 89 11.61 -4.77 4.04
N TYR A 90 10.60 -5.07 3.21
CA TYR A 90 9.50 -4.15 2.93
C TYR A 90 8.29 -4.48 3.78
N TYR A 91 7.64 -3.43 4.29
CA TYR A 91 6.41 -3.44 5.06
C TYR A 91 5.33 -2.69 4.27
N SER A 92 4.35 -3.42 3.72
CA SER A 92 3.22 -2.84 2.98
C SER A 92 1.97 -2.81 3.87
N PHE A 93 1.48 -1.62 4.18
CA PHE A 93 0.28 -1.40 4.97
C PHE A 93 -0.89 -1.05 4.07
N ARG A 94 -1.96 -1.83 4.14
CA ARG A 94 -3.19 -1.48 3.46
C ARG A 94 -3.73 -0.15 3.98
N TYR A 95 -3.80 0.83 3.09
CA TYR A 95 -4.39 2.15 3.34
C TYR A 95 -5.86 2.18 2.91
N GLY A 96 -6.16 1.56 1.76
CA GLY A 96 -7.48 1.63 1.16
C GLY A 96 -7.81 0.51 0.19
N THR A 97 -8.83 0.77 -0.62
CA THR A 97 -9.25 -0.08 -1.73
C THR A 97 -9.19 0.76 -3.00
N VAL A 98 -8.54 0.24 -4.03
CA VAL A 98 -8.54 0.82 -5.37
C VAL A 98 -9.37 -0.07 -6.29
N TRP A 99 -10.18 0.56 -7.11
CA TRP A 99 -10.89 -0.09 -8.22
C TRP A 99 -10.24 0.37 -9.51
N ILE A 100 -9.64 -0.56 -10.24
CA ILE A 100 -9.00 -0.29 -11.52
C ILE A 100 -10.00 -0.69 -12.60
N GLY A 101 -10.50 0.29 -13.35
CA GLY A 101 -11.46 0.07 -14.44
C GLY A 101 -10.73 0.03 -15.78
N GLY A 102 -10.88 -1.08 -16.50
CA GLY A 102 -10.37 -1.29 -17.85
C GLY A 102 -11.49 -1.44 -18.89
N GLU A 103 -11.14 -1.20 -20.14
CA GLU A 103 -11.91 -1.61 -21.34
C GLU A 103 -11.32 -2.88 -21.94
#